data_AF-A0A4P0YI98-F1
#
_entry.id   AF-A0A4P0YI98-F1
#
_cell.length_a   1.000
_cell.length_b   1.000
_cell.length_c   1.000
_cell.angle_alpha   90.00
_cell.angle_beta   90.00
_cell.angle_gamma   90.00
#
_symmetry.space_group_name_H-M   'P 1'
#
loop_
_entity.id
_entity.type
_entity.pdbx_description
1 polymer ?
#
loop_
_entity_poly.entity_id
_entity_poly.type
_entity_poly.pdbx_seq_one_letter_code
_entity_poly.pdbx_strand_id
1 'polypeptide(L)'
;MTIRRTRRRGKNLYYVLREQNKSAEAQAMLQTLPQSLRQKLQPRVVAGMPGDALRRQAQAQVSGGNPAGAIATLREGVARYPDDPWLRLDLARLLQKSGNGSEASSLMSAAYRPGASNSALYAAALFASENGAWQQAQTLLARIPGGSQTSDMRDLRQRVNYNLQLVTAENYLAQGNTIAASNTLRAMASRRQKPRRTPASWRVCWPRAAT
;
A
#
# COMPACT_ATOMS: atom_id res chain seq x y z
N MET A 1 6.04 -21.43 -29.69
CA MET A 1 5.09 -21.59 -28.55
C MET A 1 5.67 -20.86 -27.33
N THR A 2 5.54 -19.52 -27.26
CA THR A 2 6.37 -18.68 -26.37
C THR A 2 5.53 -17.60 -25.67
N ILE A 3 4.55 -18.01 -24.84
CA ILE A 3 3.60 -17.06 -24.19
C ILE A 3 3.71 -17.09 -22.64
N ARG A 4 4.53 -17.99 -22.05
CA ARG A 4 4.56 -18.17 -20.58
C ARG A 4 5.57 -17.28 -19.81
N ARG A 5 6.53 -16.62 -20.47
CA ARG A 5 7.60 -15.84 -19.77
C ARG A 5 7.26 -14.37 -19.49
N THR A 6 6.33 -13.75 -20.21
CA THR A 6 5.94 -12.33 -20.03
C THR A 6 4.95 -12.08 -18.89
N ARG A 7 4.15 -13.09 -18.49
CA ARG A 7 3.10 -12.97 -17.44
C ARG A 7 3.61 -12.60 -16.05
N ARG A 8 4.82 -13.00 -15.66
CA ARG A 8 5.38 -12.70 -14.33
C ARG A 8 6.01 -11.30 -14.22
N ARG A 9 6.49 -10.73 -15.34
CA ARG A 9 7.20 -9.44 -15.34
C ARG A 9 6.26 -8.25 -15.15
N GLY A 10 5.09 -8.23 -15.80
CA GLY A 10 4.12 -7.13 -15.67
C GLY A 10 3.51 -7.01 -14.28
N LYS A 11 3.33 -8.15 -13.57
CA LYS A 11 2.85 -8.19 -12.17
C LYS A 11 3.85 -7.53 -11.23
N ASN A 12 5.12 -7.91 -11.33
CA ASN A 12 6.18 -7.39 -10.47
C ASN A 12 6.41 -5.88 -10.72
N LEU A 13 6.38 -5.47 -11.99
CA LEU A 13 6.59 -4.07 -12.36
C LEU A 13 5.43 -3.16 -11.92
N TYR A 14 4.17 -3.64 -11.94
CA TYR A 14 3.02 -2.91 -11.40
C TYR A 14 3.17 -2.60 -9.89
N TYR A 15 3.63 -3.57 -9.09
CA TYR A 15 3.85 -3.35 -7.65
C TYR A 15 5.05 -2.43 -7.38
N VAL A 16 6.12 -2.51 -8.19
CA VAL A 16 7.31 -1.64 -8.07
C VAL A 16 7.01 -0.19 -8.48
N LEU A 17 6.17 0.03 -9.51
CA LEU A 17 5.76 1.39 -9.92
C LEU A 17 4.82 2.06 -8.92
N ARG A 18 3.97 1.26 -8.25
CA ARG A 18 3.14 1.73 -7.14
C ARG A 18 3.98 2.11 -5.91
N GLU A 19 5.05 1.37 -5.60
CA GLU A 19 6.00 1.71 -4.53
C GLU A 19 6.73 3.03 -4.78
N GLN A 20 6.93 3.41 -6.04
CA GLN A 20 7.62 4.66 -6.43
C GLN A 20 6.67 5.87 -6.52
N ASN A 21 5.43 5.76 -6.03
CA ASN A 21 4.40 6.81 -6.06
C ASN A 21 4.03 7.29 -7.48
N LYS A 22 4.32 6.47 -8.51
CA LYS A 22 4.06 6.75 -9.92
C LYS A 22 2.74 6.14 -10.36
N SER A 23 1.65 6.68 -9.82
CA SER A 23 0.27 6.23 -10.08
C SER A 23 -0.11 6.31 -11.57
N ALA A 24 0.33 7.34 -12.29
CA ALA A 24 0.04 7.51 -13.72
C ALA A 24 0.71 6.44 -14.61
N GLU A 25 1.99 6.13 -14.36
CA GLU A 25 2.72 5.09 -15.11
C GLU A 25 2.19 3.69 -14.81
N ALA A 26 1.80 3.43 -13.55
CA ALA A 26 1.14 2.18 -13.17
C ALA A 26 -0.24 2.01 -13.86
N GLN A 27 -0.98 3.12 -14.05
CA GLN A 27 -2.24 3.14 -14.79
C GLN A 27 -2.06 2.90 -16.29
N ALA A 28 -1.03 3.52 -16.90
CA ALA A 28 -0.69 3.30 -18.31
C ALA A 28 -0.26 1.85 -18.58
N MET A 29 0.51 1.25 -17.67
CA MET A 29 0.84 -0.18 -17.75
C MET A 29 -0.37 -1.10 -17.59
N LEU A 30 -1.36 -0.75 -16.77
CA LEU A 30 -2.61 -1.51 -16.70
C LEU A 30 -3.31 -1.56 -18.07
N GLN A 31 -3.20 -0.50 -18.88
CA GLN A 31 -3.77 -0.46 -20.23
C GLN A 31 -2.98 -1.25 -21.29
N THR A 32 -1.76 -1.72 -20.99
CA THR A 32 -0.97 -2.54 -21.93
C THR A 32 -1.07 -4.05 -21.63
N LEU A 33 -1.70 -4.42 -20.51
CA LEU A 33 -1.85 -5.83 -20.11
C LEU A 33 -3.09 -6.48 -20.77
N PRO A 34 -3.13 -7.82 -20.96
CA PRO A 34 -4.33 -8.53 -21.44
C PRO A 34 -5.50 -8.41 -20.46
N GLN A 35 -6.74 -8.35 -20.95
CA GLN A 35 -7.96 -8.05 -20.15
C GLN A 35 -8.16 -9.01 -18.95
N SER A 36 -7.88 -10.30 -19.14
CA SER A 36 -7.91 -11.31 -18.07
C SER A 36 -6.85 -11.10 -16.98
N LEU A 37 -5.73 -10.47 -17.33
CA LEU A 37 -4.65 -10.15 -16.41
C LEU A 37 -4.92 -8.80 -15.74
N ARG A 38 -5.53 -7.83 -16.45
CA ARG A 38 -6.05 -6.59 -15.87
C ARG A 38 -7.05 -6.91 -14.75
N GLN A 39 -8.04 -7.76 -14.97
CA GLN A 39 -9.02 -8.11 -13.91
C GLN A 39 -8.39 -8.76 -12.67
N LYS A 40 -7.24 -9.44 -12.83
CA LYS A 40 -6.49 -10.09 -11.73
C LYS A 40 -5.44 -9.20 -11.08
N LEU A 41 -5.16 -8.02 -11.65
CA LEU A 41 -4.13 -7.07 -11.23
C LEU A 41 -4.67 -5.71 -10.86
N GLN A 42 -5.82 -5.35 -11.42
CA GLN A 42 -6.70 -4.37 -10.85
C GLN A 42 -6.78 -4.77 -9.37
N PRO A 43 -6.41 -3.86 -8.45
CA PRO A 43 -6.90 -4.00 -7.10
C PRO A 43 -8.41 -4.21 -7.24
N ARG A 44 -9.07 -4.88 -6.31
CA ARG A 44 -10.51 -4.64 -6.16
C ARG A 44 -10.69 -3.19 -5.66
N VAL A 45 -10.25 -2.22 -6.45
CA VAL A 45 -10.92 -0.94 -6.58
C VAL A 45 -12.19 -1.35 -7.29
N VAL A 46 -13.31 -1.24 -6.61
CA VAL A 46 -14.60 -1.40 -7.23
C VAL A 46 -14.68 -0.27 -8.26
N ALA A 47 -14.25 -0.52 -9.49
CA ALA A 47 -14.45 0.42 -10.59
C ALA A 47 -15.96 0.61 -10.70
N GLY A 48 -16.44 1.77 -10.26
CA GLY A 48 -17.86 2.03 -10.06
C GLY A 48 -18.23 2.63 -8.71
N MET A 49 -17.26 2.92 -7.82
CA MET A 49 -17.55 3.76 -6.65
C MET A 49 -17.78 5.21 -7.11
N PRO A 50 -18.83 5.89 -6.61
CA PRO A 50 -19.14 7.25 -7.01
C PRO A 50 -17.96 8.24 -6.87
N GLY A 51 -17.07 8.02 -5.90
CA GLY A 51 -15.87 8.83 -5.67
C GLY A 51 -14.74 8.67 -6.70
N ASP A 52 -14.73 7.61 -7.51
CA ASP A 52 -13.60 7.31 -8.41
C ASP A 52 -13.41 8.37 -9.51
N ALA A 53 -14.49 8.99 -9.98
CA ALA A 53 -14.42 10.06 -10.97
C ALA A 53 -13.71 11.30 -10.40
N LEU A 54 -14.11 11.72 -9.19
CA LEU A 54 -13.53 12.86 -8.48
C LEU A 54 -12.07 12.63 -8.13
N ARG A 55 -11.70 11.42 -7.71
CA ARG A 55 -10.30 11.05 -7.45
C ARG A 55 -9.44 11.13 -8.70
N ARG A 56 -9.95 10.66 -9.85
CA ARG A 56 -9.24 10.77 -11.14
C ARG A 56 -9.10 12.22 -11.60
N GLN A 57 -10.14 13.03 -11.43
CA GLN A 57 -10.11 14.46 -11.73
C GLN A 57 -9.07 15.19 -10.87
N ALA A 58 -9.07 14.95 -9.56
CA ALA A 58 -8.08 15.51 -8.64
C ALA A 58 -6.65 15.10 -9.03
N GLN A 59 -6.44 13.83 -9.39
CA GLN A 59 -5.13 13.36 -9.86
C GLN A 59 -4.70 14.06 -11.16
N ALA A 60 -5.62 14.30 -12.10
CA ALA A 60 -5.33 15.04 -13.33
C ALA A 60 -4.96 16.50 -13.04
N GLN A 61 -5.66 17.16 -12.11
CA GLN A 61 -5.35 18.52 -11.67
C GLN A 61 -3.96 18.60 -11.03
N VAL A 62 -3.60 17.67 -10.13
CA VAL A 62 -2.23 17.60 -9.57
C VAL A 62 -1.19 17.43 -10.67
N SER A 63 -1.44 16.51 -11.62
CA SER A 63 -0.50 16.24 -12.72
C SER A 63 -0.38 17.42 -13.70
N GLY A 64 -1.43 18.24 -13.81
CA GLY A 64 -1.45 19.48 -14.56
C GLY A 64 -0.94 20.71 -13.79
N GLY A 65 -0.34 20.53 -12.60
CA GLY A 65 0.23 21.64 -11.82
C GLY A 65 -0.79 22.44 -11.01
N ASN A 66 -2.01 21.94 -10.82
CA ASN A 66 -3.07 22.58 -10.04
C ASN A 66 -3.45 21.77 -8.77
N PRO A 67 -2.57 21.68 -7.75
CA PRO A 67 -2.89 20.99 -6.51
C PRO A 67 -4.00 21.67 -5.70
N ALA A 68 -4.17 22.99 -5.81
CA ALA A 68 -5.24 23.72 -5.13
C ALA A 68 -6.64 23.32 -5.67
N GLY A 69 -6.78 23.22 -6.99
CA GLY A 69 -7.99 22.72 -7.64
C GLY A 69 -8.29 21.26 -7.26
N ALA A 70 -7.26 20.43 -7.16
CA ALA A 70 -7.41 19.04 -6.69
C ALA A 70 -7.94 18.95 -5.26
N ILE A 71 -7.45 19.81 -4.35
CA ILE A 71 -7.98 19.91 -2.98
C ILE A 71 -9.45 20.32 -3.01
N ALA A 72 -9.83 21.32 -3.82
CA ALA A 72 -11.23 21.75 -3.93
C ALA A 72 -12.14 20.61 -4.43
N THR A 73 -11.74 19.91 -5.49
CA THR A 73 -12.49 18.77 -6.04
C THR A 73 -12.62 17.62 -5.02
N LEU A 74 -11.56 17.32 -4.26
CA LEU A 74 -11.64 16.27 -3.23
C LEU A 74 -12.47 16.70 -2.01
N ARG A 75 -12.46 17.98 -1.63
CA ARG A 75 -13.35 18.51 -0.57
C ARG A 75 -14.82 18.35 -0.95
N GLU A 76 -15.18 18.71 -2.18
CA GLU A 76 -16.52 18.45 -2.72
C GLU A 76 -16.86 16.95 -2.67
N GLY A 77 -15.90 16.11 -3.09
CA GLY A 77 -16.07 14.67 -3.05
C GLY A 77 -16.31 14.11 -1.66
N VAL A 78 -15.55 14.55 -0.66
CA VAL A 78 -15.72 14.15 0.75
C VAL A 78 -17.06 14.64 1.30
N ALA A 79 -17.54 15.82 0.88
CA ALA A 79 -18.85 16.32 1.30
C ALA A 79 -20.00 15.52 0.69
N ARG A 80 -19.89 15.14 -0.59
CA ARG A 80 -20.90 14.35 -1.30
C ARG A 80 -20.88 12.88 -0.90
N TYR A 81 -19.69 12.37 -0.65
CA TYR A 81 -19.41 11.01 -0.22
C TYR A 81 -18.58 11.07 1.07
N PRO A 82 -19.23 11.34 2.23
CA PRO A 82 -18.71 10.86 3.50
C PRO A 82 -18.65 9.32 3.39
N ASP A 83 -18.35 8.50 4.38
CA ASP A 83 -18.18 7.03 4.19
C ASP A 83 -17.13 6.51 3.17
N ASP A 84 -16.78 7.19 2.08
CA ASP A 84 -15.68 6.85 1.18
C ASP A 84 -14.35 7.21 1.87
N PRO A 85 -13.56 6.23 2.30
CA PRO A 85 -12.32 6.49 3.00
C PRO A 85 -11.18 6.87 2.04
N TRP A 86 -11.32 6.57 0.74
CA TRP A 86 -10.29 6.83 -0.27
C TRP A 86 -10.28 8.29 -0.69
N LEU A 87 -11.45 8.93 -0.80
CA LEU A 87 -11.55 10.38 -1.00
C LEU A 87 -10.90 11.14 0.16
N ARG A 88 -11.17 10.73 1.41
CA ARG A 88 -10.55 11.32 2.60
C ARG A 88 -9.03 11.14 2.61
N LEU A 89 -8.55 9.94 2.27
CA LEU A 89 -7.11 9.67 2.19
C LEU A 89 -6.41 10.55 1.15
N ASP A 90 -6.97 10.65 -0.05
CA ASP A 90 -6.36 11.45 -1.12
C ASP A 90 -6.37 12.95 -0.75
N LEU A 91 -7.45 13.44 -0.12
CA LEU A 91 -7.51 14.81 0.40
C LEU A 91 -6.46 15.03 1.50
N ALA A 92 -6.38 14.11 2.47
CA ALA A 92 -5.43 14.20 3.58
C ALA A 92 -3.98 14.20 3.07
N ARG A 93 -3.64 13.42 2.04
CA ARG A 93 -2.32 13.43 1.40
C ARG A 93 -1.99 14.78 0.76
N LEU A 94 -2.95 15.39 0.05
CA LEU A 94 -2.71 16.70 -0.56
C LEU A 94 -2.57 17.79 0.50
N LEU A 95 -3.41 17.78 1.53
CA LEU A 95 -3.32 18.70 2.65
C LEU A 95 -2.00 18.56 3.41
N GLN A 96 -1.55 17.32 3.66
CA GLN A 96 -0.25 17.07 4.27
C GLN A 96 0.89 17.69 3.45
N LYS A 97 0.87 17.47 2.12
CA LYS A 97 1.87 18.03 1.20
C LYS A 97 1.83 19.57 1.12
N SER A 98 0.67 20.18 1.36
CA SER A 98 0.50 21.63 1.38
C SER A 98 0.77 22.25 2.76
N GLY A 99 1.27 21.49 3.73
CA GLY A 99 1.54 21.97 5.10
C GLY A 99 0.34 21.97 6.05
N ASN A 100 -0.84 21.56 5.59
CA ASN A 100 -2.09 21.53 6.35
C ASN A 100 -2.28 20.19 7.11
N GLY A 101 -1.26 19.77 7.86
CA GLY A 101 -1.25 18.45 8.52
C GLY A 101 -2.31 18.25 9.61
N SER A 102 -2.75 19.33 10.26
CA SER A 102 -3.82 19.29 11.27
C SER A 102 -5.19 18.96 10.65
N GLU A 103 -5.52 19.55 9.51
CA GLU A 103 -6.73 19.24 8.74
C GLU A 103 -6.66 17.83 8.17
N ALA A 104 -5.50 17.43 7.62
CA ALA A 104 -5.27 16.07 7.13
C ALA A 104 -5.51 15.02 8.23
N SER A 105 -4.98 15.25 9.43
CA SER A 105 -5.17 14.36 10.59
C SER A 105 -6.64 14.32 11.03
N SER A 106 -7.32 15.46 11.04
CA SER A 106 -8.74 15.57 11.39
C SER A 106 -9.63 14.76 10.44
N LEU A 107 -9.34 14.77 9.13
CA LEU A 107 -10.07 13.98 8.15
C LEU A 107 -9.97 12.47 8.40
N MET A 108 -8.80 11.99 8.83
CA MET A 108 -8.55 10.57 9.07
C MET A 108 -9.03 10.09 10.44
N SER A 109 -9.37 11.02 11.35
CA SER A 109 -9.85 10.71 12.71
C SER A 109 -11.11 9.83 12.72
N ALA A 110 -11.93 9.88 11.66
CA ALA A 110 -13.14 9.08 11.53
C ALA A 110 -12.88 7.57 11.64
N ALA A 111 -11.71 7.09 11.20
CA ALA A 111 -11.34 5.67 11.30
C ALA A 111 -11.14 5.19 12.75
N TYR A 112 -10.93 6.10 13.72
CA TYR A 112 -10.77 5.76 15.13
C TYR A 112 -12.11 5.55 15.85
N ARG A 113 -13.23 5.93 15.23
CA ARG A 113 -14.56 5.71 15.81
C ARG A 113 -14.91 4.21 15.85
N PRO A 114 -15.71 3.76 16.83
CA PRO A 114 -16.34 2.44 16.79
C PRO A 114 -17.12 2.25 15.48
N GLY A 115 -17.16 1.03 14.96
CA GLY A 115 -17.89 0.72 13.72
C GLY A 115 -17.22 1.16 12.41
N ALA A 116 -16.02 1.75 12.45
CA ALA A 116 -15.28 2.08 11.22
C ALA A 116 -15.08 0.84 10.33
N SER A 117 -15.32 0.99 9.04
CA SER A 117 -15.17 -0.10 8.07
C SER A 117 -13.70 -0.52 7.91
N ASN A 118 -13.46 -1.77 7.46
CA ASN A 118 -12.11 -2.25 7.16
C ASN A 118 -11.36 -1.35 6.16
N SER A 119 -12.09 -0.78 5.19
CA SER A 119 -11.53 0.16 4.22
C SER A 119 -11.13 1.49 4.87
N ALA A 120 -11.91 2.00 5.81
CA ALA A 120 -11.57 3.20 6.58
C ALA A 120 -10.35 3.00 7.48
N LEU A 121 -10.30 1.86 8.19
CA LEU A 121 -9.15 1.47 9.01
C LEU A 121 -7.88 1.37 8.15
N TYR A 122 -7.98 0.76 6.98
CA TYR A 122 -6.83 0.59 6.09
C TYR A 122 -6.38 1.91 5.46
N ALA A 123 -7.29 2.78 5.03
CA ALA A 123 -6.95 4.10 4.51
C ALA A 123 -6.24 4.96 5.57
N ALA A 124 -6.73 4.97 6.82
CA ALA A 124 -6.06 5.65 7.92
C ALA A 124 -4.70 5.06 8.26
N ALA A 125 -4.54 3.73 8.19
CA ALA A 125 -3.26 3.08 8.42
C ALA A 125 -2.23 3.46 7.34
N LEU A 126 -2.65 3.58 6.08
CA LEU A 126 -1.80 4.07 4.99
C LEU A 126 -1.33 5.49 5.28
N PHE A 127 -2.26 6.40 5.59
CA PHE A 127 -1.93 7.78 5.92
C PHE A 127 -0.96 7.87 7.11
N ALA A 128 -1.22 7.14 8.19
CA ALA A 128 -0.33 7.10 9.34
C ALA A 128 1.07 6.58 8.95
N SER A 129 1.15 5.53 8.13
CA SER A 129 2.42 4.98 7.66
C SER A 129 3.22 5.96 6.78
N GLU A 130 2.54 6.74 5.94
CA GLU A 130 3.16 7.75 5.07
C GLU A 130 3.74 8.93 5.86
N ASN A 131 3.21 9.16 7.08
CA ASN A 131 3.65 10.21 7.98
C ASN A 131 4.58 9.69 9.10
N GLY A 132 5.10 8.47 8.99
CA GLY A 132 5.99 7.88 10.00
C GLY A 132 5.31 7.53 11.33
N ALA A 133 3.98 7.64 11.42
CA ALA A 133 3.19 7.29 12.61
C ALA A 133 2.97 5.77 12.68
N TRP A 134 4.06 5.01 12.75
CA TRP A 134 4.05 3.55 12.68
C TRP A 134 3.20 2.88 13.76
N GLN A 135 3.22 3.42 14.99
CA GLN A 135 2.41 2.90 16.09
C GLN A 135 0.91 3.07 15.82
N GLN A 136 0.50 4.21 15.28
CA GLN A 136 -0.90 4.47 14.91
C GLN A 136 -1.35 3.54 13.79
N ALA A 137 -0.50 3.36 12.76
CA ALA A 137 -0.76 2.42 11.67
C ALA A 137 -0.95 0.99 12.19
N GLN A 138 -0.13 0.56 13.17
CA GLN A 138 -0.27 -0.76 13.79
C GLN A 138 -1.61 -0.92 14.51
N THR A 139 -2.01 0.07 15.31
CA THR A 139 -3.30 0.07 16.04
C THR A 139 -4.49 -0.02 15.09
N LEU A 140 -4.47 0.75 14.00
CA LEU A 140 -5.53 0.72 13.00
C LEU A 140 -5.61 -0.63 12.28
N LEU A 141 -4.45 -1.18 11.87
CA LEU A 141 -4.40 -2.50 11.23
C LEU A 141 -4.86 -3.60 12.18
N ALA A 142 -4.51 -3.56 13.47
CA ALA A 142 -4.90 -4.56 14.45
C ALA A 142 -6.42 -4.73 14.58
N ARG A 143 -7.20 -3.69 14.26
CA ARG A 143 -8.67 -3.72 14.26
C ARG A 143 -9.28 -4.43 13.06
N ILE A 144 -8.51 -4.75 12.02
CA ILE A 144 -8.99 -5.46 10.83
C ILE A 144 -8.90 -6.98 11.06
N PRO A 145 -10.03 -7.72 11.13
CA PRO A 145 -10.04 -9.16 11.36
C PRO A 145 -9.21 -9.92 10.33
N GLY A 146 -8.50 -10.97 10.77
CA GLY A 146 -7.60 -11.75 9.91
C GLY A 146 -8.25 -12.27 8.62
N GLY A 147 -9.49 -12.77 8.71
CA GLY A 147 -10.25 -13.26 7.56
C GLY A 147 -10.63 -12.18 6.54
N SER A 148 -10.63 -10.90 6.93
CA SER A 148 -10.93 -9.76 6.05
C SER A 148 -9.67 -9.11 5.45
N GLN A 149 -8.47 -9.56 5.81
CA GLN A 149 -7.24 -8.94 5.35
C GLN A 149 -6.94 -9.27 3.89
N THR A 150 -6.65 -8.23 3.11
CA THR A 150 -6.13 -8.37 1.75
C THR A 150 -4.61 -8.62 1.76
N SER A 151 -4.05 -8.95 0.59
CA SER A 151 -2.59 -9.04 0.44
C SER A 151 -1.91 -7.70 0.75
N ASP A 152 -2.44 -6.59 0.24
CA ASP A 152 -1.91 -5.26 0.51
C ASP A 152 -1.95 -4.87 2.01
N MET A 153 -3.02 -5.23 2.73
CA MET A 153 -3.11 -5.01 4.18
C MET A 153 -2.04 -5.79 4.95
N ARG A 154 -1.78 -7.04 4.54
CA ARG A 154 -0.71 -7.85 5.12
C ARG A 154 0.67 -7.29 4.82
N ASP A 155 0.90 -6.84 3.59
CA ASP A 155 2.16 -6.23 3.18
C ASP A 155 2.41 -4.93 3.96
N LEU A 156 1.38 -4.09 4.14
CA LEU A 156 1.49 -2.90 4.97
C LEU A 156 1.80 -3.26 6.43
N ARG A 157 1.14 -4.28 7.00
CA ARG A 157 1.43 -4.74 8.36
C ARG A 157 2.89 -5.17 8.52
N GLN A 158 3.45 -5.88 7.53
CA GLN A 158 4.86 -6.27 7.56
C GLN A 158 5.79 -5.05 7.54
N ARG A 159 5.50 -4.05 6.70
CA ARG A 159 6.27 -2.79 6.66
C ARG A 159 6.18 -2.03 7.97
N VAL A 160 4.99 -1.88 8.53
CA VAL A 160 4.77 -1.22 9.83
C VAL A 160 5.57 -1.91 10.93
N ASN A 161 5.49 -3.25 11.01
CA ASN A 161 6.24 -4.01 12.00
C ASN A 161 7.76 -3.86 11.82
N TYR A 162 8.24 -3.84 10.57
CA TYR A 162 9.66 -3.60 10.29
C TYR A 162 10.11 -2.22 10.78
N ASN A 163 9.36 -1.17 10.46
CA ASN A 163 9.70 0.19 10.88
C ASN A 163 9.59 0.38 12.39
N LEU A 164 8.66 -0.29 13.08
CA LEU A 164 8.62 -0.28 14.55
C LEU A 164 9.88 -0.90 15.17
N GLN A 165 10.42 -1.97 14.58
CA GLN A 165 11.68 -2.56 15.04
C GLN A 165 12.86 -1.61 14.79
N LEU A 166 12.83 -0.86 13.68
CA LEU A 166 13.84 0.16 13.39
C LEU A 166 13.80 1.29 14.42
N VAL A 167 12.62 1.86 14.70
CA VAL A 167 12.43 2.87 15.74
C VAL A 167 12.87 2.36 17.11
N THR A 168 12.63 1.09 17.42
CA THR A 168 13.12 0.47 18.66
C THR A 168 14.64 0.47 18.73
N ALA A 169 15.32 0.10 17.64
CA ALA A 169 16.78 0.13 17.57
C ALA A 169 17.32 1.56 17.67
N GLU A 170 16.70 2.52 16.99
CA GLU A 170 17.06 3.95 17.05
C GLU A 170 16.93 4.51 18.47
N ASN A 171 15.87 4.14 19.19
CA ASN A 171 15.69 4.53 20.60
C ASN A 171 16.79 3.95 21.49
N TYR A 172 17.20 2.70 21.29
CA TYR A 172 18.34 2.14 22.00
C TYR A 172 19.65 2.88 21.69
N LEU A 173 19.87 3.27 20.44
CA LEU A 173 21.04 4.07 20.06
C LEU A 173 21.02 5.45 20.73
N ALA A 174 19.87 6.13 20.74
CA ALA A 174 19.71 7.43 21.40
C ALA A 174 19.96 7.36 22.92
N GLN A 175 19.72 6.20 23.53
CA GLN A 175 19.99 5.92 24.94
C GLN A 175 21.43 5.43 25.21
N GLY A 176 22.27 5.31 24.18
CA GLY A 176 23.62 4.74 24.29
C GLY A 176 23.68 3.21 24.45
N ASN A 177 22.54 2.52 24.40
CA ASN A 177 22.46 1.07 24.50
C ASN A 177 22.75 0.40 23.14
N THR A 178 24.02 0.47 22.72
CA THR A 178 24.48 -0.05 21.43
C THR A 178 24.33 -1.56 21.29
N ILE A 179 24.39 -2.32 22.40
CA ILE A 179 24.20 -3.78 22.40
C ILE A 179 22.75 -4.15 22.06
N ALA A 180 21.77 -3.54 22.74
CA ALA A 180 20.36 -3.80 22.47
C ALA A 180 19.96 -3.36 21.05
N ALA A 181 20.48 -2.22 20.58
CA ALA A 181 20.32 -1.78 19.20
C ALA A 181 20.88 -2.80 18.19
N SER A 182 22.12 -3.24 18.38
CA SER A 182 22.77 -4.24 17.52
C SER A 182 22.00 -5.56 17.48
N ASN A 183 21.52 -6.04 18.62
CA ASN A 183 20.72 -7.26 18.71
C ASN A 183 19.40 -7.12 17.94
N THR A 184 18.72 -5.98 18.06
CA THR A 184 17.48 -5.68 17.33
C THR A 184 17.74 -5.67 15.82
N LEU A 185 18.77 -4.95 15.36
CA LEU A 185 19.12 -4.86 13.94
C LEU A 185 19.54 -6.21 13.35
N ARG A 186 20.30 -7.02 14.09
CA ARG A 186 20.70 -8.38 13.67
C ARG A 186 19.49 -9.28 13.50
N ALA A 187 18.51 -9.21 14.40
CA ALA A 187 17.25 -9.95 14.28
C ALA A 187 16.41 -9.50 13.07
N MET A 188 16.46 -8.21 12.70
CA MET A 188 15.82 -7.70 11.48
C MET A 188 16.52 -8.21 10.20
N ALA A 189 17.85 -8.23 10.19
CA ALA A 189 18.65 -8.71 9.05
C ALA A 189 18.44 -10.20 8.78
N SER A 190 18.40 -11.03 9.81
CA SER A 190 18.21 -12.48 9.66
C SER A 190 16.83 -12.84 9.09
N ARG A 191 15.79 -12.05 9.39
CA ARG A 191 14.45 -12.22 8.81
C ARG A 191 14.42 -11.94 7.31
N ARG A 192 15.25 -11.02 6.82
CA ARG A 192 15.40 -10.75 5.37
C ARG A 192 16.13 -11.87 4.63
N GLN A 193 17.03 -12.58 5.31
CA GLN A 193 17.88 -13.60 4.71
C GLN A 193 17.22 -14.97 4.55
N LYS A 194 16.05 -15.24 5.17
CA LYS A 194 15.33 -16.50 4.90
C LYS A 194 14.92 -16.54 3.43
N PRO A 195 15.56 -17.38 2.58
CA PRO A 195 15.14 -17.51 1.20
C PRO A 195 13.72 -18.08 1.22
N ARG A 196 12.84 -17.60 0.34
CA ARG A 196 11.57 -18.29 0.07
C ARG A 196 11.95 -19.71 -0.33
N ARG A 197 11.71 -20.70 0.55
CA ARG A 197 11.90 -22.12 0.25
C ARG A 197 11.23 -22.40 -1.09
N THR A 198 12.03 -22.58 -2.13
CA THR A 198 11.58 -23.17 -3.38
C THR A 198 11.18 -24.60 -3.02
N PRO A 199 9.97 -25.07 -3.36
CA PRO A 199 9.66 -26.48 -3.21
C PRO A 199 10.60 -27.24 -4.16
N ALA A 200 11.53 -27.99 -3.59
CA ALA A 200 12.24 -29.02 -4.30
C ALA A 200 11.22 -30.11 -4.64
N SER A 201 10.93 -30.31 -5.93
CA SER A 201 10.68 -31.63 -6.50
C SER A 201 10.27 -31.55 -7.98
N TRP A 202 10.72 -32.58 -8.71
CA TRP A 202 10.26 -33.07 -10.02
C TRP A 202 10.91 -32.49 -11.28
N ARG A 203 12.01 -33.12 -11.71
CA ARG A 203 12.28 -33.57 -13.10
C ARG A 203 13.35 -34.68 -13.08
N VAL A 204 13.32 -35.80 -13.78
CA VAL A 204 12.34 -36.54 -14.62
C VAL A 204 13.02 -37.91 -14.85
N CYS A 205 12.31 -39.03 -14.65
CA CYS A 205 12.67 -40.33 -15.22
C CYS A 205 12.53 -40.25 -16.76
N TRP A 206 13.59 -40.54 -17.50
CA TRP A 206 13.53 -40.71 -18.96
C TRP A 206 13.30 -42.19 -19.28
N PRO A 207 12.31 -42.56 -20.13
CA PRO A 207 12.26 -43.89 -20.73
C PRO A 207 12.99 -43.93 -22.10
N ARG A 208 13.59 -45.09 -22.38
CA ARG A 208 14.20 -45.52 -23.65
C ARG A 208 13.15 -45.76 -24.74
N ALA A 209 13.49 -45.43 -25.99
CA ALA A 209 13.17 -46.15 -27.24
C ALA A 209 14.03 -45.53 -28.36
N ALA A 210 15.00 -46.22 -28.96
CA ALA A 210 14.90 -47.28 -29.98
C ALA A 210 14.16 -46.83 -31.25
N THR A 211 14.91 -46.41 -32.26
CA THR A 211 14.98 -47.06 -33.58
C THR A 211 16.26 -46.65 -34.27
#